data_AF-A0A2D5KF55-F1
#
_entry.id   AF-A0A2D5KF55-F1
#
_cell.length_a   1.000
_cell.length_b   1.000
_cell.length_c   1.000
_cell.angle_alpha   90.00
_cell.angle_beta   90.00
_cell.angle_gamma   90.00
#
_symmetry.space_group_name_H-M   'P 1'
#
loop_
_entity.id
_entity.type
_entity.pdbx_description
1 polymer ?
#
loop_
_entity_poly.entity_id
_entity_poly.type
_entity_poly.pdbx_seq_one_letter_code
_entity_poly.pdbx_strand_id
1 'polypeptide(L)'
;MKRLILISLVIIGFASCDSKIENGDLVYLKLREGHNISIINSNGKLQCSDENKTPLIFSSKQEGGITLKTEKGLGVVLDNYFLFARKEEPSLFKLDTLEDNNIYLVSEFNRYFDCNGKEVYEVYEPHITIHKY
;
A
#
# COMPACT_ATOMS: atom_id res chain seq x y z
N MET A 1 1.17 -23.76 58.78
CA MET A 1 1.34 -22.41 58.19
C MET A 1 1.77 -22.58 56.73
N LYS A 2 0.87 -22.31 55.76
CA LYS A 2 1.16 -22.40 54.33
C LYS A 2 1.50 -21.00 53.80
N ARG A 3 2.69 -20.82 53.22
CA ARG A 3 3.05 -19.59 52.50
C ARG A 3 2.67 -19.78 51.03
N LEU A 4 1.74 -18.97 50.55
CA LEU A 4 1.38 -18.89 49.12
C LEU A 4 2.31 -17.87 48.46
N ILE A 5 3.07 -18.33 47.46
CA ILE A 5 3.84 -17.47 46.58
C ILE A 5 2.92 -17.08 45.44
N LEU A 6 2.62 -15.78 45.32
CA LEU A 6 1.90 -15.21 44.21
C LEU A 6 2.91 -14.92 43.09
N ILE A 7 2.93 -15.74 42.05
CA ILE A 7 3.67 -15.44 40.83
C ILE A 7 2.77 -14.52 40.00
N SER A 8 3.09 -13.22 39.99
CA SER A 8 2.49 -12.26 39.06
C SER A 8 2.92 -12.63 37.64
N LEU A 9 1.96 -13.08 36.85
CA LEU A 9 2.12 -13.30 35.41
C LEU A 9 2.26 -11.93 34.75
N VAL A 10 3.48 -11.53 34.40
CA VAL A 10 3.72 -10.36 33.55
C VAL A 10 3.25 -10.74 32.15
N ILE A 11 2.05 -10.27 31.78
CA ILE A 11 1.55 -10.31 30.41
C ILE A 11 2.39 -9.29 29.64
N ILE A 12 3.41 -9.76 28.92
CA ILE A 12 4.08 -8.97 27.90
C ILE A 12 3.05 -8.79 26.78
N GLY A 13 2.45 -7.61 26.72
CA GLY A 13 1.63 -7.20 25.60
C GLY A 13 2.49 -7.22 24.34
N PHE A 14 2.19 -8.12 23.42
CA PHE A 14 2.68 -8.05 22.05
C PHE A 14 2.01 -6.82 21.42
N ALA A 15 2.66 -5.66 21.49
CA ALA A 15 2.45 -4.66 20.48
C ALA A 15 2.85 -5.35 19.16
N SER A 16 1.92 -5.46 18.20
CA SER A 16 2.28 -5.86 16.85
C SER A 16 3.18 -4.74 16.31
N CYS A 17 4.49 -4.92 16.46
CA CYS A 17 5.47 -4.17 15.69
C CYS A 17 5.31 -4.65 14.26
N ASP A 18 4.40 -4.04 13.51
CA ASP A 18 4.37 -4.22 12.07
C ASP A 18 5.74 -3.79 11.54
N SER A 19 6.47 -4.76 10.99
CA SER A 19 7.80 -4.50 10.43
C SER A 19 7.69 -3.40 9.37
N LYS A 20 8.63 -2.44 9.35
CA LYS A 20 8.69 -1.39 8.32
C LYS A 20 8.75 -2.01 6.92
N ILE A 21 8.14 -1.36 5.93
CA ILE A 21 8.23 -1.77 4.52
C ILE A 21 9.64 -1.49 3.98
N GLU A 22 10.28 -2.51 3.43
CA GLU A 22 11.66 -2.47 2.95
C GLU A 22 11.75 -2.72 1.43
N ASN A 23 12.90 -2.40 0.84
CA ASN A 23 13.14 -2.62 -0.59
C ASN A 23 13.04 -4.10 -0.95
N GLY A 24 12.23 -4.41 -1.96
CA GLY A 24 11.98 -5.77 -2.41
C GLY A 24 10.79 -6.44 -1.72
N ASP A 25 10.19 -5.82 -0.70
CA ASP A 25 8.98 -6.35 -0.07
C ASP A 25 7.84 -6.45 -1.08
N LEU A 26 7.06 -7.53 -0.95
CA LEU A 26 5.75 -7.62 -1.58
C LEU A 26 4.74 -6.82 -0.75
N VAL A 27 4.03 -5.93 -1.43
CA VAL A 27 2.99 -5.07 -0.88
C VAL A 27 1.72 -5.19 -1.71
N TYR A 28 0.61 -4.73 -1.16
CA TYR A 28 -0.63 -4.50 -1.92
C TYR A 28 -1.22 -3.15 -1.55
N LEU A 29 -2.04 -2.63 -2.47
CA LEU A 29 -2.79 -1.39 -2.26
C LEU A 29 -4.23 -1.72 -1.87
N LYS A 30 -4.77 -0.95 -0.94
CA LYS A 30 -6.11 -1.15 -0.40
C LYS A 30 -6.80 0.19 -0.14
N LEU A 31 -8.07 0.31 -0.52
CA LEU A 31 -8.95 1.37 -0.05
C LEU A 31 -9.22 1.20 1.46
N ARG A 32 -9.32 2.34 2.14
CA ARG A 32 -9.72 2.40 3.55
C ARG A 32 -11.04 1.68 3.83
N GLU A 33 -11.99 1.70 2.89
CA GLU A 33 -13.32 1.08 3.02
C GLU A 33 -13.31 -0.46 2.93
N GLY A 34 -12.16 -1.09 2.67
CA GLY A 34 -12.04 -2.54 2.67
C GLY A 34 -11.70 -3.17 1.32
N HIS A 35 -11.82 -2.41 0.23
CA HIS A 35 -11.58 -2.89 -1.14
C HIS A 35 -10.09 -2.97 -1.48
N ASN A 36 -9.67 -4.02 -2.17
CA ASN A 36 -8.29 -4.18 -2.65
C ASN A 36 -8.10 -3.52 -4.02
N ILE A 37 -6.85 -3.26 -4.40
CA ILE A 37 -6.51 -2.87 -5.76
C ILE A 37 -5.90 -4.06 -6.51
N SER A 38 -6.32 -4.21 -7.75
CA SER A 38 -6.03 -5.34 -8.62
C SER A 38 -5.70 -4.88 -10.04
N ILE A 39 -5.06 -5.74 -10.83
CA ILE A 39 -4.88 -5.57 -12.27
C ILE A 39 -5.71 -6.66 -12.97
N ILE A 40 -6.99 -6.39 -13.21
CA ILE A 40 -7.92 -7.38 -13.79
C ILE A 40 -8.18 -7.13 -15.29
N ASN A 41 -7.78 -5.99 -15.85
CA ASN A 41 -8.14 -5.64 -17.22
C ASN A 41 -6.98 -5.71 -18.23
N SER A 42 -7.34 -5.78 -19.52
CA SER A 42 -6.42 -5.95 -20.65
C SER A 42 -5.65 -4.69 -21.05
N ASN A 43 -6.09 -3.50 -20.62
CA ASN A 43 -5.40 -2.24 -20.91
C ASN A 43 -4.39 -1.83 -19.82
N GLY A 44 -4.26 -2.66 -18.78
CA GLY A 44 -3.33 -2.48 -17.68
C GLY A 44 -3.77 -1.46 -16.64
N LYS A 45 -4.97 -0.86 -16.69
CA LYS A 45 -5.43 0.02 -15.60
C LYS A 45 -5.57 -0.77 -14.31
N LEU A 46 -5.14 -0.17 -13.20
CA LEU A 46 -5.42 -0.67 -11.88
C LEU A 46 -6.91 -0.47 -11.58
N GLN A 47 -7.50 -1.48 -10.96
CA GLN A 47 -8.92 -1.56 -10.68
C GLN A 47 -9.20 -1.96 -9.24
N CYS A 48 -10.27 -1.40 -8.70
CA CYS A 48 -10.76 -1.69 -7.37
C CYS A 48 -11.50 -3.03 -7.38
N SER A 49 -11.18 -3.92 -6.43
CA SER A 49 -11.68 -5.29 -6.38
C SER A 49 -11.90 -5.75 -4.95
N ASP A 50 -13.00 -6.46 -4.74
CA ASP A 50 -13.36 -7.02 -3.43
C ASP A 50 -12.68 -8.37 -3.19
N GLU A 51 -12.28 -9.04 -4.27
CA GLU A 51 -11.80 -10.42 -4.24
C GLU A 51 -10.29 -10.52 -4.49
N ASN A 52 -9.76 -9.67 -5.37
CA ASN A 52 -8.38 -9.79 -5.84
C ASN A 52 -7.49 -8.69 -5.27
N LYS A 53 -6.35 -9.07 -4.72
CA LYS A 53 -5.24 -8.16 -4.41
C LYS A 53 -4.07 -8.43 -5.34
N THR A 54 -3.58 -7.42 -6.05
CA THR A 54 -2.38 -7.58 -6.87
C THR A 54 -1.14 -7.34 -6.01
N PRO A 55 -0.22 -8.33 -5.93
CA PRO A 55 1.08 -8.12 -5.29
C PRO A 55 1.94 -7.18 -6.13
N LEU A 56 2.58 -6.23 -5.46
CA LEU A 56 3.50 -5.27 -6.02
C LEU A 56 4.82 -5.35 -5.26
N ILE A 57 5.94 -5.20 -5.96
CA ILE A 57 7.28 -5.08 -5.40
C ILE A 57 7.51 -3.62 -5.06
N PHE A 58 7.79 -3.36 -3.79
CA PHE A 58 8.14 -2.05 -3.26
C PHE A 58 9.62 -1.73 -3.53
N SER A 59 9.91 -0.49 -3.91
CA SER A 59 11.29 -0.01 -4.07
C SER A 59 11.39 1.48 -3.77
N SER A 60 12.11 1.83 -2.70
CA SER A 60 12.52 3.19 -2.37
C SER A 60 13.65 3.67 -3.27
N LYS A 61 13.66 4.98 -3.54
CA LYS A 61 14.65 5.70 -4.31
C LYS A 61 15.40 6.68 -3.40
N GLN A 62 16.62 7.06 -3.78
CA GLN A 62 17.50 7.91 -2.96
C GLN A 62 16.90 9.29 -2.62
N GLU A 63 15.97 9.78 -3.43
CA GLU A 63 15.31 11.09 -3.28
C GLU A 63 14.05 11.03 -2.39
N GLY A 64 13.83 9.96 -1.64
CA GLY A 64 12.68 9.80 -0.73
C GLY A 64 11.37 9.41 -1.42
N GLY A 65 11.37 9.27 -2.75
CA GLY A 65 10.27 8.67 -3.47
C GLY A 65 10.32 7.14 -3.51
N ILE A 66 9.23 6.51 -3.89
CA ILE A 66 9.09 5.07 -4.06
C ILE A 66 8.59 4.75 -5.47
N THR A 67 8.81 3.52 -5.90
CA THR A 67 8.28 2.95 -7.14
C THR A 67 7.65 1.60 -6.83
N LEU A 68 6.64 1.24 -7.62
CA LEU A 68 5.94 -0.03 -7.50
C LEU A 68 6.01 -0.78 -8.83
N LYS A 69 6.27 -2.09 -8.77
CA LYS A 69 6.24 -2.97 -9.95
C LYS A 69 5.40 -4.20 -9.65
N THR A 70 4.73 -4.77 -10.64
CA THR A 70 4.17 -6.13 -10.50
C THR A 70 5.30 -7.16 -10.40
N GLU A 71 5.00 -8.37 -9.92
CA GLU A 71 5.95 -9.50 -9.95
C GLU A 71 6.43 -9.85 -11.37
N LYS A 72 5.62 -9.53 -12.38
CA LYS A 72 5.96 -9.71 -13.80
C LYS A 72 6.83 -8.58 -14.37
N GLY A 73 7.25 -7.63 -13.53
CA GLY A 73 8.12 -6.51 -13.90
C GLY A 73 7.42 -5.33 -14.56
N LEU A 74 6.08 -5.32 -14.67
CA LEU A 74 5.33 -4.15 -15.14
C LEU A 74 5.40 -3.02 -14.11
N GLY A 75 5.78 -1.82 -14.52
CA GLY A 75 5.79 -0.64 -13.66
C GLY A 75 4.39 -0.10 -13.41
N VAL A 76 4.13 0.35 -12.17
CA VAL A 76 2.94 1.13 -11.86
C VAL A 76 3.17 2.57 -12.30
N VAL A 77 2.35 3.07 -13.22
CA VAL A 77 2.49 4.36 -13.90
C VAL A 77 1.24 5.19 -13.68
N LEU A 78 1.43 6.48 -13.37
CA LEU A 78 0.40 7.51 -13.35
C LEU A 78 0.33 8.16 -14.74
N ASP A 79 -0.81 8.03 -15.42
CA ASP A 79 -1.07 8.59 -16.75
C ASP A 79 -2.49 9.16 -16.78
N ASN A 80 -2.64 10.44 -17.16
CA ASN A 80 -3.93 11.13 -17.21
C ASN A 80 -4.79 10.94 -15.95
N TYR A 81 -4.19 11.08 -14.76
CA TYR A 81 -4.82 10.89 -13.44
C TYR A 81 -5.17 9.44 -13.06
N PHE A 82 -4.92 8.44 -13.92
CA PHE A 82 -5.20 7.03 -13.63
C PHE A 82 -3.93 6.23 -13.39
N LEU A 83 -4.03 5.18 -12.58
CA LEU A 83 -2.93 4.22 -12.40
C LEU A 83 -3.01 3.06 -13.39
N PHE A 84 -1.87 2.70 -13.95
CA PHE A 84 -1.69 1.58 -14.87
C PHE A 84 -0.51 0.70 -14.45
N ALA A 85 -0.50 -0.54 -14.90
CA ALA A 85 0.64 -1.45 -14.86
C ALA A 85 1.09 -1.77 -16.28
N ARG A 86 2.23 -1.21 -16.71
CA ARG A 86 2.71 -1.29 -18.10
C ARG A 86 4.20 -1.61 -18.18
N LYS A 87 4.69 -1.93 -19.38
CA LYS A 87 6.13 -2.11 -19.67
C LYS A 87 6.81 -0.76 -19.86
N GLU A 88 6.72 0.08 -18.85
CA GLU A 88 7.27 1.44 -18.80
C GLU A 88 8.02 1.63 -17.47
N GLU A 89 8.85 2.68 -17.39
CA GLU A 89 9.49 3.01 -16.11
C GLU A 89 8.41 3.45 -15.11
N PRO A 90 8.38 2.92 -13.87
CA PRO A 90 7.33 3.26 -12.92
C PRO A 90 7.36 4.74 -12.55
N SER A 91 6.17 5.29 -12.28
CA SER A 91 6.06 6.63 -11.70
C SER A 91 6.65 6.67 -10.29
N LEU A 92 7.15 7.85 -9.92
CA LEU A 92 7.63 8.12 -8.58
C LEU A 92 6.44 8.52 -7.70
N PHE A 93 6.29 7.84 -6.56
CA PHE A 93 5.28 8.14 -5.55
C PHE A 93 5.95 8.57 -4.25
N LYS A 94 5.18 9.17 -3.36
CA LYS A 94 5.56 9.45 -1.98
C LYS A 94 4.70 8.60 -1.05
N LEU A 95 5.18 8.45 0.18
CA LEU A 95 4.41 7.87 1.27
C LEU A 95 4.03 8.99 2.23
N ASP A 96 2.80 8.95 2.72
CA ASP A 96 2.35 9.81 3.82
C ASP A 96 1.80 8.94 4.96
N THR A 97 1.91 9.39 6.20
CA THR A 97 1.38 8.70 7.37
C THR A 97 0.61 9.70 8.22
N LEU A 98 -0.70 9.48 8.32
CA LEU A 98 -1.63 10.37 9.02
C LEU A 98 -1.89 9.86 10.44
N GLU A 99 -2.79 10.55 11.16
CA GLU A 99 -3.11 10.26 12.57
C GLU A 99 -3.67 8.85 12.81
N ASP A 100 -4.18 8.19 11.77
CA ASP A 100 -4.70 6.83 11.82
C ASP A 100 -3.62 5.74 11.66
N ASN A 101 -2.34 6.16 11.60
CA ASN A 101 -1.16 5.30 11.40
C ASN A 101 -1.17 4.46 10.12
N ASN A 102 -2.06 4.76 9.16
CA ASN A 102 -2.02 4.12 7.86
C ASN A 102 -0.99 4.81 6.96
N ILE A 103 -0.34 4.02 6.11
CA ILE A 103 0.60 4.53 5.12
C ILE A 103 -0.16 4.74 3.80
N TYR A 104 -0.21 5.97 3.32
CA TYR A 104 -0.94 6.38 2.12
C TYR A 104 -0.02 6.52 0.91
N LEU A 105 -0.54 6.14 -0.27
CA LEU A 105 0.15 6.36 -1.53
C LEU A 105 -0.17 7.77 -2.06
N VAL A 106 0.87 8.54 -2.36
CA VAL A 106 0.75 9.93 -2.82
C VAL A 106 1.49 10.09 -4.15
N SER A 107 0.89 10.79 -5.11
CA SER A 107 1.53 11.15 -6.38
C SER A 107 2.69 12.13 -6.18
N GLU A 108 3.52 12.29 -7.20
CA GLU A 108 4.55 13.34 -7.22
C GLU A 108 3.97 14.76 -7.06
N PHE A 109 2.69 14.94 -7.44
CA PHE A 109 1.94 16.20 -7.37
C PHE A 109 1.23 16.43 -6.02
N ASN A 110 1.55 15.63 -4.99
CA ASN A 110 0.92 15.70 -3.67
C ASN A 110 -0.60 15.48 -3.69
N ARG A 111 -1.05 14.52 -4.49
CA ARG A 111 -2.44 14.05 -4.49
C ARG A 111 -2.50 12.57 -4.13
N TYR A 112 -3.64 12.14 -3.64
CA TYR A 112 -3.90 10.77 -3.22
C TYR A 112 -4.59 9.99 -4.34
N PHE A 113 -4.97 8.75 -4.07
CA PHE A 113 -5.69 7.91 -5.02
C PHE A 113 -6.96 7.32 -4.39
N ASP A 114 -7.98 7.17 -5.22
CA ASP A 114 -9.29 6.58 -4.90
C ASP A 114 -9.85 5.84 -6.13
N CYS A 115 -11.09 5.36 -6.07
CA CYS A 115 -11.77 4.64 -7.12
C CYS A 115 -12.84 5.50 -7.81
N ASN A 116 -12.70 5.70 -9.12
CA ASN A 116 -13.76 6.26 -9.95
C ASN A 116 -14.45 5.12 -10.72
N GLY A 117 -15.62 4.70 -10.23
CA GLY A 117 -16.24 3.46 -10.66
C GLY A 117 -15.34 2.27 -10.29
N LYS A 118 -14.74 1.60 -11.28
CA LYS A 118 -13.80 0.49 -11.04
C LYS A 118 -12.34 0.87 -11.18
N GLU A 119 -12.01 2.08 -11.63
CA GLU A 119 -10.65 2.45 -11.99
C GLU A 119 -9.99 3.28 -10.90
N VAL A 120 -8.70 3.05 -10.64
CA VAL A 120 -7.94 3.83 -9.66
C VAL A 120 -7.51 5.17 -10.26
N TYR A 121 -7.86 6.27 -9.59
CA TYR A 121 -7.64 7.63 -10.07
C TYR A 121 -7.15 8.57 -8.96
N GLU A 122 -6.57 9.70 -9.35
CA GLU A 122 -5.98 10.71 -8.48
C GLU A 122 -7.02 11.67 -7.87
N VAL A 123 -6.97 11.87 -6.55
CA VAL A 123 -7.90 12.69 -5.73
C VAL A 123 -7.18 13.59 -4.73
N TYR A 124 -7.90 14.53 -4.12
CA TYR A 124 -7.33 15.43 -3.10
C TYR A 124 -7.28 14.83 -1.69
N GLU A 125 -8.01 13.75 -1.43
CA GLU A 125 -8.19 13.19 -0.10
C GLU A 125 -7.64 11.75 0.01
N PRO A 126 -7.10 11.36 1.19
CA PRO A 126 -6.42 10.08 1.39
C PRO A 126 -7.39 8.89 1.45
N HIS A 127 -7.33 7.98 0.46
CA HIS A 127 -8.19 6.78 0.41
C HIS A 127 -7.41 5.46 0.23
N ILE A 128 -6.38 5.43 -0.61
CA ILE A 128 -5.57 4.23 -0.86
C ILE A 128 -4.33 4.17 0.03
N THR A 129 -4.20 3.03 0.71
CA THR A 129 -3.13 2.68 1.64
C THR A 129 -2.27 1.56 1.10
N ILE A 130 -1.02 1.48 1.56
CA ILE A 130 -0.05 0.44 1.21
C ILE A 130 0.19 -0.49 2.41
N HIS A 131 0.11 -1.79 2.17
CA HIS A 131 0.24 -2.83 3.19
C HIS A 131 1.27 -3.88 2.76
N LYS A 132 1.99 -4.48 3.70
CA LYS A 132 2.78 -5.70 3.42
C LYS A 132 1.85 -6.85 3.04
N TYR A 133 2.25 -7.66 2.06
CA TYR A 133 1.43 -8.72 1.47
C TYR A 133 1.15 -9.90 2.39
#